data_AF-A0A2D0QCY7-F1
#
_entry.id   AF-A0A2D0QCY7-F1
#
_cell.length_a   1.000
_cell.length_b   1.000
_cell.length_c   1.000
_cell.angle_alpha   90.00
_cell.angle_beta   90.00
_cell.angle_gamma   90.00
#
_symmetry.space_group_name_H-M   'P 1'
#
loop_
_entity.id
_entity.type
_entity.pdbx_description
1 polymer ?
#
loop_
_entity_poly.entity_id
_entity_poly.type
_entity_poly.pdbx_seq_one_letter_code
_entity_poly.pdbx_strand_id
1 'polypeptide(L)'
;MLLISDDIPLTLNTTTRLSQPCVDMATGRKSSTSKGGGVHFPDETEDNVLSDSGEDTQQDKIITAVAEPDGAYLVKAGFLKIQHKYEIVFSIPQVPTLGKDTALSPALRTTPKPRLRATRIVPRPEGGVKVVCEYIAQQEGVVQDELTLVNRSRRDSSVKVRLHARVMDPHHGTPMLMEGVRCLGPEDISSKTNNRKKI
;
A
#
# COMPACT_ATOMS: atom_id res chain seq x y z
N MET A 1 16.47 -49.55 -19.56
CA MET A 1 15.85 -50.37 -18.49
C MET A 1 16.22 -49.67 -17.19
N LEU A 2 15.35 -48.96 -16.46
CA LEU A 2 13.93 -49.10 -16.19
C LEU A 2 13.21 -47.74 -16.28
N LEU A 3 11.97 -47.79 -16.79
CA LEU A 3 10.91 -46.79 -16.63
C LEU A 3 10.27 -46.97 -15.25
N ILE A 4 9.90 -45.90 -14.55
CA ILE A 4 8.60 -45.79 -13.87
C ILE A 4 8.16 -44.32 -13.89
N SER A 5 6.99 -44.10 -14.47
CA SER A 5 6.17 -42.88 -14.45
C SER A 5 5.28 -42.87 -13.21
N ASP A 6 4.90 -41.71 -12.69
CA ASP A 6 3.60 -41.58 -12.00
C ASP A 6 2.98 -40.19 -12.23
N ASP A 7 1.80 -40.24 -12.82
CA ASP A 7 0.88 -39.21 -13.25
C ASP A 7 -0.21 -39.11 -12.16
N ILE A 8 -0.55 -37.93 -11.66
CA ILE A 8 -1.64 -37.77 -10.68
C ILE A 8 -2.73 -36.83 -11.26
N PRO A 9 -3.97 -37.30 -11.40
CA PRO A 9 -5.02 -36.61 -12.15
C PRO A 9 -5.82 -35.57 -11.35
N LEU A 10 -6.25 -34.54 -12.08
CA LEU A 10 -7.29 -33.57 -11.72
C LEU A 10 -8.66 -34.27 -11.64
N THR A 11 -9.39 -34.07 -10.54
CA THR A 11 -10.80 -34.49 -10.44
C THR A 11 -11.73 -33.26 -10.42
N LEU A 12 -12.52 -33.20 -11.48
CA LEU A 12 -13.66 -32.32 -11.70
C LEU A 12 -14.90 -33.01 -11.10
N ASN A 13 -15.71 -32.31 -10.30
CA ASN A 13 -16.97 -32.81 -9.77
C ASN A 13 -18.14 -31.91 -10.19
N THR A 14 -18.83 -32.35 -11.25
CA THR A 14 -20.21 -31.99 -11.63
C THR A 14 -21.16 -33.13 -11.23
N THR A 15 -22.35 -32.84 -10.67
CA THR A 15 -23.66 -33.52 -10.87
C THR A 15 -24.70 -32.91 -9.90
N THR A 16 -25.71 -32.12 -10.31
CA THR A 16 -27.06 -32.43 -10.87
C THR A 16 -28.05 -33.14 -9.92
N ARG A 17 -29.18 -32.50 -9.52
CA ARG A 17 -30.58 -32.82 -9.94
C ARG A 17 -31.69 -32.21 -9.05
N LEU A 18 -32.77 -31.76 -9.76
CA LEU A 18 -34.23 -31.77 -9.47
C LEU A 18 -34.77 -31.25 -8.13
N SER A 19 -35.98 -30.68 -7.97
CA SER A 19 -37.18 -30.48 -8.80
C SER A 19 -38.14 -29.51 -8.07
N GLN A 20 -38.93 -28.77 -8.86
CA GLN A 20 -40.08 -27.89 -8.55
C GLN A 20 -41.17 -28.46 -7.58
N PRO A 21 -42.08 -27.63 -6.98
CA PRO A 21 -43.07 -26.83 -7.73
C PRO A 21 -43.43 -25.43 -7.18
N CYS A 22 -44.09 -24.68 -8.08
CA CYS A 22 -44.69 -23.36 -7.90
C CYS A 22 -45.90 -23.38 -6.96
N VAL A 23 -46.13 -22.26 -6.27
CA VAL A 23 -47.46 -21.86 -5.76
C VAL A 23 -47.63 -20.35 -5.94
N ASP A 24 -48.84 -19.98 -6.36
CA ASP A 24 -49.24 -18.69 -6.92
C ASP A 24 -49.56 -17.58 -5.90
N MET A 25 -49.53 -16.36 -6.45
CA MET A 25 -50.03 -15.03 -6.03
C MET A 25 -50.61 -14.79 -4.61
N ALA A 26 -50.12 -13.70 -4.00
CA ALA A 26 -50.97 -12.77 -3.24
C ALA A 26 -50.51 -11.32 -3.47
N THR A 27 -51.45 -10.49 -3.92
CA THR A 27 -51.32 -9.04 -4.08
C THR A 27 -51.31 -8.37 -2.70
N GLY A 28 -50.26 -7.59 -2.41
CA GLY A 28 -50.11 -6.83 -1.17
C GLY A 28 -49.77 -5.37 -1.48
N ARG A 29 -50.71 -4.48 -1.14
CA ARG A 29 -50.79 -3.08 -1.55
C ARG A 29 -49.62 -2.22 -1.02
N LYS A 30 -49.21 -1.24 -1.82
CA LYS A 30 -48.49 -0.04 -1.38
C LYS A 30 -49.22 0.65 -0.23
N SER A 31 -48.52 0.85 0.88
CA SER A 31 -48.73 1.99 1.78
C SER A 31 -47.54 2.11 2.74
N SER A 32 -46.48 2.78 2.31
CA SER A 32 -45.45 3.30 3.21
C SER A 32 -45.86 4.70 3.65
N THR A 33 -46.53 4.80 4.79
CA THR A 33 -46.60 6.07 5.53
C THR A 33 -45.30 6.21 6.30
N SER A 34 -44.36 6.99 5.75
CA SER A 34 -43.21 7.49 6.49
C SER A 34 -43.72 8.42 7.59
N LYS A 35 -43.86 7.91 8.82
CA LYS A 35 -43.81 8.76 10.01
C LYS A 35 -42.37 9.24 10.12
N GLY A 36 -42.14 10.46 9.65
CA GLY A 36 -40.88 11.16 9.81
C GLY A 36 -40.53 11.23 11.29
N GLY A 37 -39.56 10.42 11.70
CA GLY A 37 -38.80 10.64 12.92
C GLY A 37 -37.91 11.84 12.67
N GLY A 38 -38.39 13.03 13.02
CA GLY A 38 -37.54 14.21 13.13
C GLY A 38 -36.49 13.92 14.20
N VAL A 39 -35.25 13.72 13.79
CA VAL A 39 -34.12 13.72 14.70
C VAL A 39 -33.85 15.18 15.06
N HIS A 40 -34.15 15.55 16.30
CA HIS A 40 -33.82 16.85 16.86
C HIS A 40 -32.36 16.80 17.32
N PHE A 41 -31.47 17.48 16.59
CA PHE A 41 -30.12 17.74 17.06
C PHE A 41 -30.15 19.04 17.88
N PRO A 42 -29.70 19.05 19.14
CA PRO A 42 -29.58 20.28 19.89
C PRO A 42 -28.54 21.19 19.23
N ASP A 43 -28.95 22.41 18.95
CA ASP A 43 -28.10 23.53 18.57
C ASP A 43 -27.51 24.10 19.87
N GLU A 44 -26.26 23.76 20.18
CA GLU A 44 -25.50 24.43 21.23
C GLU A 44 -24.44 25.27 20.54
N THR A 45 -24.77 26.55 20.43
CA THR A 45 -23.88 27.65 20.09
C THR A 45 -22.83 27.79 21.20
N GLU A 46 -21.68 28.40 20.86
CA GLU A 46 -20.63 28.96 21.75
C GLU A 46 -19.87 27.92 22.63
N ASP A 47 -18.61 27.53 22.34
CA ASP A 47 -17.43 28.39 22.32
C ASP A 47 -16.29 27.88 21.41
N ASN A 48 -15.70 28.83 20.69
CA ASN A 48 -14.44 28.72 19.99
C ASN A 48 -13.28 28.67 21.00
N VAL A 49 -12.78 27.48 21.32
CA VAL A 49 -11.42 27.30 21.85
C VAL A 49 -10.67 26.34 20.93
N LEU A 50 -9.93 26.94 20.00
CA LEU A 50 -8.78 26.34 19.36
C LEU A 50 -7.79 25.91 20.44
N SER A 51 -7.85 24.65 20.87
CA SER A 51 -6.74 23.99 21.54
C SER A 51 -6.00 23.15 20.51
N ASP A 52 -5.18 23.86 19.75
CA ASP A 52 -3.95 23.33 19.17
C ASP A 52 -3.08 22.80 20.32
N SER A 53 -3.06 21.48 20.47
CA SER A 53 -1.86 20.70 20.79
C SER A 53 -2.31 19.27 21.00
N GLY A 54 -2.74 18.64 19.89
CA GLY A 54 -2.56 17.20 19.76
C GLY A 54 -1.07 16.97 19.56
N GLU A 55 -0.27 17.09 20.62
CA GLU A 55 0.99 16.35 20.72
C GLU A 55 0.57 14.88 20.80
N ASP A 56 0.13 14.36 19.66
CA ASP A 56 0.02 12.96 19.40
C ASP A 56 1.46 12.50 19.59
N THR A 57 1.75 11.92 20.76
CA THR A 57 2.88 11.03 20.95
C THR A 57 2.60 9.85 20.03
N GLN A 58 2.75 10.13 18.73
CA GLN A 58 2.48 9.26 17.63
C GLN A 58 3.54 8.20 17.81
N GLN A 59 3.16 7.11 18.49
CA GLN A 59 3.88 5.86 18.37
C GLN A 59 4.22 5.77 16.90
N ASP A 60 5.52 5.75 16.61
CA ASP A 60 6.09 5.87 15.28
C ASP A 60 5.57 4.64 14.52
N LYS A 61 4.34 4.74 14.00
CA LYS A 61 3.53 3.66 13.46
C LYS A 61 4.16 3.35 12.12
N ILE A 62 5.05 2.37 12.13
CA ILE A 62 5.83 1.93 10.98
C ILE A 62 5.32 0.57 10.52
N ILE A 63 5.39 0.32 9.21
CA ILE A 63 5.11 -1.02 8.68
C ILE A 63 6.26 -1.94 9.05
N THR A 64 5.97 -3.14 9.53
CA THR A 64 6.99 -4.20 9.60
C THR A 64 7.00 -4.97 8.28
N ALA A 65 8.13 -4.95 7.57
CA ALA A 65 8.26 -5.68 6.32
C ALA A 65 8.29 -7.20 6.59
N VAL A 66 7.59 -7.96 5.74
CA VAL A 66 7.41 -9.40 5.89
C VAL A 66 8.40 -10.12 4.98
N ALA A 67 9.17 -11.07 5.51
CA ALA A 67 10.09 -11.87 4.69
C ALA A 67 9.31 -12.80 3.75
N GLU A 68 9.76 -12.90 2.50
CA GLU A 68 9.23 -13.79 1.48
C GLU A 68 10.17 -15.00 1.24
N PRO A 69 9.67 -16.12 0.69
CA PRO A 69 10.47 -17.33 0.49
C PRO A 69 11.69 -17.16 -0.42
N ASP A 70 11.68 -16.16 -1.31
CA ASP A 70 12.79 -15.84 -2.22
C ASP A 70 13.82 -14.88 -1.61
N GLY A 71 13.67 -14.54 -0.32
CA GLY A 71 14.55 -13.63 0.41
C GLY A 71 14.25 -12.15 0.22
N ALA A 72 13.19 -11.80 -0.53
CA ALA A 72 12.69 -10.43 -0.58
C ALA A 72 11.89 -10.07 0.69
N TYR A 73 11.62 -8.79 0.88
CA TYR A 73 10.77 -8.27 1.94
C TYR A 73 9.56 -7.55 1.34
N LEU A 74 8.36 -7.98 1.72
CA LEU A 74 7.10 -7.40 1.32
C LEU A 74 6.66 -6.29 2.26
N VAL A 75 6.32 -5.13 1.69
CA VAL A 75 5.72 -3.99 2.38
C VAL A 75 4.34 -3.75 1.78
N LYS A 76 3.28 -3.91 2.58
CA LYS A 76 1.90 -3.65 2.14
C LYS A 76 1.53 -2.22 2.50
N ALA A 77 1.21 -1.39 1.50
CA ALA A 77 0.83 0.01 1.71
C ALA A 77 -0.70 0.25 1.74
N GLY A 78 -1.49 -0.77 1.43
CA GLY A 78 -2.95 -0.69 1.42
C GLY A 78 -3.48 -0.19 0.09
N PHE A 79 -4.47 0.70 0.16
CA PHE A 79 -5.16 1.28 -0.98
C PHE A 79 -4.72 2.73 -1.18
N LEU A 80 -4.09 3.02 -2.31
CA LEU A 80 -3.55 4.33 -2.66
C LEU A 80 -4.40 4.99 -3.73
N LYS A 81 -4.37 6.31 -3.81
CA LYS A 81 -5.02 7.09 -4.88
C LYS A 81 -4.03 7.27 -6.03
N ILE A 82 -4.49 7.08 -7.26
CA ILE A 82 -3.67 7.35 -8.44
C ILE A 82 -3.26 8.83 -8.52
N GLN A 83 -2.11 9.10 -9.13
CA GLN A 83 -1.49 10.42 -9.30
C GLN A 83 -1.19 11.15 -7.98
N HIS A 84 -1.01 10.43 -6.88
CA HIS A 84 -0.58 10.99 -5.61
C HIS A 84 0.82 10.50 -5.24
N LYS A 85 1.51 11.36 -4.48
CA LYS A 85 2.79 11.06 -3.84
C LYS A 85 2.54 10.62 -2.40
N TYR A 86 3.31 9.64 -1.96
CA TYR A 86 3.24 9.05 -0.63
C TYR A 86 4.63 9.03 0.01
N GLU A 87 4.69 9.27 1.31
CA GLU A 87 5.78 8.82 2.16
C GLU A 87 5.40 7.46 2.75
N ILE A 88 6.32 6.50 2.70
CA ILE A 88 6.13 5.16 3.22
C ILE A 88 7.29 4.85 4.17
N VAL A 89 6.97 4.58 5.42
CA VAL A 89 7.92 4.29 6.49
C VAL A 89 7.73 2.85 6.93
N PHE A 90 8.78 2.05 6.79
CA PHE A 90 8.76 0.65 7.17
C PHE A 90 10.08 0.22 7.80
N SER A 91 10.06 -0.92 8.46
CA SER A 91 11.24 -1.55 9.01
C SER A 91 11.52 -2.90 8.39
N ILE A 92 12.81 -3.19 8.21
CA ILE A 92 13.32 -4.51 7.86
C ILE A 92 14.00 -5.07 9.11
N PRO A 93 13.64 -6.28 9.57
CA PRO A 93 14.31 -6.90 10.71
C PRO A 93 15.79 -7.15 10.39
N GLN A 94 16.58 -7.51 11.41
CA GLN A 94 17.98 -7.84 11.19
C GLN A 94 18.10 -9.02 10.21
N VAL A 95 18.78 -8.79 9.09
CA VAL A 95 19.05 -9.82 8.09
C VAL A 95 20.51 -10.24 8.22
N PRO A 96 20.82 -11.53 8.45
CA PRO A 96 22.21 -11.99 8.62
C PRO A 96 23.11 -11.64 7.43
N THR A 97 22.58 -11.73 6.20
CA THR A 97 23.30 -11.41 4.97
C THR A 97 23.67 -9.94 4.86
N LEU A 98 22.94 -9.06 5.54
CA LEU A 98 23.08 -7.61 5.48
C LEU A 98 24.10 -7.06 6.48
N GLY A 99 24.54 -7.89 7.42
CA GLY A 99 25.47 -7.50 8.49
C GLY A 99 24.83 -6.57 9.53
N LYS A 100 25.64 -6.05 10.45
CA LYS A 100 25.20 -5.13 11.51
C LYS A 100 25.08 -3.68 11.03
N ASP A 101 25.30 -3.40 9.74
CA ASP A 101 25.94 -2.14 9.36
C ASP A 101 25.03 -1.05 8.78
N THR A 102 25.26 0.12 9.38
CA THR A 102 24.99 1.53 9.08
C THR A 102 25.21 2.00 7.63
N ALA A 103 25.63 1.12 6.72
CA ALA A 103 26.11 1.47 5.38
C ALA A 103 25.13 1.12 4.24
N LEU A 104 23.87 0.83 4.56
CA LEU A 104 22.86 0.56 3.54
C LEU A 104 22.55 1.80 2.72
N SER A 105 22.42 1.58 1.42
CA SER A 105 21.99 2.62 0.49
C SER A 105 21.06 2.04 -0.57
N PRO A 106 20.20 2.87 -1.17
CA PRO A 106 19.46 2.46 -2.36
C PRO A 106 20.45 2.08 -3.47
N ALA A 107 20.19 0.98 -4.17
CA ALA A 107 20.95 0.65 -5.38
C ALA A 107 20.82 1.79 -6.41
N LEU A 108 21.92 2.09 -7.11
CA LEU A 108 21.90 3.08 -8.18
C LEU A 108 20.94 2.60 -9.28
N ARG A 109 19.84 3.30 -9.47
CA ARG A 109 18.83 2.93 -10.47
C ARG A 109 19.24 3.46 -11.83
N THR A 110 18.99 2.66 -12.87
CA THR A 110 19.18 3.03 -14.27
C THR A 110 18.09 3.98 -14.79
N THR A 111 16.96 4.08 -14.09
CA THR A 111 15.84 4.93 -14.48
C THR A 111 15.94 6.32 -13.82
N PRO A 112 15.86 7.41 -14.61
CA PRO A 112 16.07 8.77 -14.11
C PRO A 112 15.00 9.27 -13.12
N LYS A 113 13.83 8.60 -13.05
CA LYS A 113 12.74 8.93 -12.12
C LYS A 113 11.99 7.67 -11.68
N PRO A 114 12.51 6.89 -10.71
CA PRO A 114 11.80 5.73 -10.20
C PRO A 114 10.54 6.13 -9.43
N ARG A 115 9.44 5.38 -9.59
CA ARG A 115 8.21 5.58 -8.81
C ARG A 115 8.43 5.37 -7.31
N LEU A 116 9.29 4.40 -6.96
CA LEU A 116 9.66 4.06 -5.59
C LEU A 116 11.11 4.46 -5.31
N ARG A 117 11.34 5.32 -4.33
CA ARG A 117 12.68 5.81 -3.99
C ARG A 117 12.88 5.84 -2.48
N ALA A 118 13.88 5.11 -1.98
CA ALA A 118 14.33 5.27 -0.60
C ALA A 118 15.06 6.62 -0.46
N THR A 119 14.60 7.45 0.47
CA THR A 119 15.13 8.78 0.77
C THR A 119 15.99 8.79 2.02
N ARG A 120 15.70 7.91 2.98
CA ARG A 120 16.45 7.78 4.23
C ARG A 120 16.44 6.35 4.73
N ILE A 121 17.59 5.89 5.22
CA ILE A 121 17.77 4.56 5.82
C ILE A 121 18.47 4.77 7.15
N VAL A 122 17.89 4.26 8.23
CA VAL A 122 18.37 4.47 9.60
C VAL A 122 18.49 3.12 10.30
N PRO A 123 19.67 2.74 10.80
CA PRO A 123 19.80 1.55 11.65
C PRO A 123 18.96 1.68 12.91
N ARG A 124 18.43 0.56 13.38
CA ARG A 124 17.65 0.52 14.61
C ARG A 124 18.44 -0.11 15.76
N PRO A 125 18.24 0.34 17.01
CA PRO A 125 18.97 -0.19 18.18
C PRO A 125 18.66 -1.68 18.42
N GLU A 126 17.44 -2.13 18.13
CA GLU A 126 17.03 -3.54 18.19
C GLU A 126 17.54 -4.40 17.01
N GLY A 127 18.27 -3.79 16.07
CA GLY A 127 18.74 -4.43 14.85
C GLY A 127 17.86 -4.18 13.63
N GLY A 128 18.44 -4.41 12.45
CA GLY A 128 17.81 -4.11 11.17
C GLY A 128 17.78 -2.60 10.89
N VAL A 129 16.85 -2.16 10.03
CA VAL A 129 16.78 -0.78 9.55
C VAL A 129 15.36 -0.26 9.44
N LYS A 130 15.18 1.04 9.71
CA LYS A 130 14.02 1.84 9.33
C LYS A 130 14.31 2.48 7.96
N VAL A 131 13.39 2.35 7.03
CA VAL A 131 13.48 2.90 5.68
C VAL A 131 12.33 3.88 5.48
N VAL A 132 12.66 5.07 5.00
CA VAL A 132 11.70 6.06 4.51
C VAL A 132 11.81 6.10 3.00
N CYS A 133 10.69 5.89 2.33
CA CYS A 133 10.57 5.92 0.89
C CYS A 133 9.54 6.95 0.43
N GLU A 134 9.79 7.53 -0.74
CA GLU A 134 8.78 8.22 -1.51
C GLU A 134 8.21 7.27 -2.57
N TYR A 135 6.90 7.33 -2.78
CA TYR A 135 6.19 6.56 -3.78
C TYR A 135 5.22 7.41 -4.59
N ILE A 136 5.25 7.32 -5.92
CA ILE A 136 4.29 7.99 -6.82
C ILE A 136 3.38 6.93 -7.45
N ALA A 137 2.10 6.96 -7.10
CA ALA A 137 1.10 5.98 -7.55
C ALA A 137 0.58 6.32 -8.97
N GLN A 138 1.31 5.93 -10.01
CA GLN A 138 0.97 6.32 -11.40
C GLN A 138 0.22 5.26 -12.22
N GLN A 139 0.10 4.04 -11.69
CA GLN A 139 -0.52 2.92 -12.39
C GLN A 139 -1.66 2.38 -11.54
N GLU A 140 -2.87 2.37 -12.09
CA GLU A 140 -4.06 1.81 -11.46
C GLU A 140 -3.95 0.29 -11.30
N GLY A 141 -4.69 -0.28 -10.36
CA GLY A 141 -4.77 -1.71 -10.15
C GLY A 141 -3.91 -2.20 -8.99
N VAL A 142 -3.70 -3.52 -8.91
CA VAL A 142 -2.76 -4.11 -7.94
C VAL A 142 -1.35 -3.94 -8.48
N VAL A 143 -0.51 -3.20 -7.77
CA VAL A 143 0.86 -2.88 -8.18
C VAL A 143 1.87 -3.48 -7.23
N GLN A 144 3.00 -3.91 -7.80
CA GLN A 144 4.16 -4.36 -7.05
C GLN A 144 5.42 -3.69 -7.61
N ASP A 145 5.98 -2.73 -6.86
CA ASP A 145 7.20 -2.00 -7.22
C ASP A 145 8.39 -2.45 -6.37
N GLU A 146 9.58 -2.46 -6.97
CA GLU A 146 10.77 -3.00 -6.31
C GLU A 146 11.83 -1.94 -6.00
N LEU A 147 12.52 -2.13 -4.88
CA LEU A 147 13.67 -1.38 -4.41
C LEU A 147 14.73 -2.37 -3.94
N THR A 148 15.97 -2.20 -4.36
CA THR A 148 17.10 -2.95 -3.81
C THR A 148 17.90 -2.05 -2.90
N LEU A 149 18.14 -2.50 -1.67
CA LEU A 149 19.08 -1.87 -0.75
C LEU A 149 20.39 -2.67 -0.82
N VAL A 150 21.50 -1.97 -0.97
CA VAL A 150 22.84 -2.57 -1.05
C VAL A 150 23.67 -2.16 0.15
N ASN A 151 24.46 -3.09 0.67
CA ASN A 151 25.46 -2.79 1.67
C ASN A 151 26.73 -2.26 0.99
N ARG A 152 27.12 -1.02 1.27
CA ARG A 152 28.32 -0.42 0.66
C ARG A 152 29.62 -1.06 1.11
N SER A 153 29.64 -1.67 2.29
CA SER A 153 30.82 -2.33 2.86
C SER A 153 30.98 -3.77 2.37
N ARG A 154 29.95 -4.37 1.77
CA ARG A 154 29.93 -5.77 1.32
C ARG A 154 29.32 -5.88 -0.07
N ARG A 155 30.18 -6.05 -1.09
CA ARG A 155 29.80 -5.94 -2.52
C ARG A 155 28.72 -6.93 -2.98
N ASP A 156 28.53 -8.05 -2.27
CA ASP A 156 27.53 -9.08 -2.63
C ASP A 156 26.35 -9.14 -1.66
N SER A 157 26.21 -8.16 -0.78
CA SER A 157 25.14 -8.08 0.20
C SER A 157 24.08 -7.08 -0.24
N SER A 158 22.90 -7.59 -0.57
CA SER A 158 21.74 -6.77 -0.91
C SER A 158 20.46 -7.39 -0.38
N VAL A 159 19.44 -6.55 -0.22
CA VAL A 159 18.09 -6.98 0.12
C VAL A 159 17.11 -6.32 -0.83
N LYS A 160 16.19 -7.14 -1.36
CA LYS A 160 15.10 -6.68 -2.21
C LYS A 160 13.88 -6.36 -1.35
N VAL A 161 13.25 -5.24 -1.62
CA VAL A 161 11.99 -4.80 -1.02
C VAL A 161 10.94 -4.68 -2.11
N ARG A 162 9.78 -5.31 -1.90
CA ARG A 162 8.59 -5.21 -2.76
C ARG A 162 7.53 -4.39 -2.05
N LEU A 163 7.19 -3.25 -2.64
CA LEU A 163 6.05 -2.47 -2.23
C LEU A 163 4.81 -2.99 -2.95
N HIS A 164 3.83 -3.46 -2.19
CA HIS A 164 2.55 -3.93 -2.71
C HIS A 164 1.41 -3.01 -2.29
N ALA A 165 0.62 -2.57 -3.27
CA ALA A 165 -0.51 -1.67 -3.06
C ALA A 165 -1.62 -1.94 -4.06
N ARG A 166 -2.86 -1.58 -3.71
CA ARG A 166 -3.94 -1.37 -4.67
C ARG A 166 -4.01 0.12 -4.97
N VAL A 167 -3.67 0.54 -6.18
CA VAL A 167 -3.90 1.90 -6.65
C VAL A 167 -5.31 2.00 -7.20
N MET A 168 -6.05 2.97 -6.70
CA MET A 168 -7.46 3.21 -6.99
C MET A 168 -7.61 4.45 -7.86
N ASP A 169 -8.66 4.44 -8.68
CA ASP A 169 -9.09 5.61 -9.41
C ASP A 169 -9.53 6.77 -8.51
N PRO A 170 -9.51 8.02 -9.02
CA PRO A 170 -9.88 9.20 -8.22
C PRO A 170 -11.31 9.16 -7.68
N HIS A 171 -12.21 8.40 -8.32
CA HIS A 171 -13.63 8.31 -7.99
C HIS A 171 -13.97 7.20 -6.96
N HIS A 172 -12.99 6.40 -6.53
CA HIS A 172 -13.20 5.23 -5.68
C HIS A 172 -13.24 5.54 -4.16
N GLY A 173 -13.46 6.80 -3.77
CA GLY A 173 -13.60 7.21 -2.37
C GLY A 173 -12.28 7.49 -1.66
N THR A 174 -12.31 7.43 -0.32
CA THR A 174 -11.15 7.74 0.55
C THR A 174 -10.17 6.56 0.59
N PRO A 175 -8.86 6.78 0.34
CA PRO A 175 -7.85 5.73 0.41
C PRO A 175 -7.76 5.06 1.79
N MET A 176 -7.59 3.74 1.82
CA MET A 176 -7.30 2.97 3.03
C MET A 176 -5.80 2.76 3.16
N LEU A 177 -5.11 3.72 3.76
CA LEU A 177 -3.67 3.69 3.97
C LEU A 177 -3.30 2.77 5.13
N MET A 178 -2.24 2.00 4.97
CA MET A 178 -1.65 1.26 6.09
C MET A 178 -0.93 2.22 7.05
N GLU A 179 -0.71 1.77 8.28
CA GLU A 179 0.18 2.46 9.22
C GLU A 179 1.53 2.73 8.56
N GLY A 180 2.15 3.88 8.82
CA GLY A 180 3.43 4.27 8.19
C GLY A 180 3.31 4.77 6.75
N VAL A 181 2.10 4.83 6.17
CA VAL A 181 1.86 5.45 4.85
C VAL A 181 1.20 6.81 5.04
N ARG A 182 1.82 7.86 4.50
CA ARG A 182 1.28 9.23 4.52
C ARG A 182 1.12 9.76 3.10
N CYS A 183 -0.07 10.20 2.75
CA CYS A 183 -0.31 10.92 1.49
C CYS A 183 0.35 12.30 1.58
N LEU A 184 1.18 12.64 0.61
CA LEU A 184 1.83 13.95 0.47
C LEU A 184 1.06 14.88 -0.48
N GLY A 185 -0.01 14.39 -1.11
CA GLY A 185 -0.83 15.13 -2.06
C GLY A 185 -0.68 14.64 -3.50
N PRO A 186 -1.37 15.29 -4.45
CA PRO A 186 -1.23 15.01 -5.87
C PRO A 186 0.20 15.29 -6.37
N GLU A 187 0.67 14.50 -7.33
CA GLU A 187 1.97 14.70 -7.97
C GLU A 187 1.83 15.73 -9.10
N ASP A 188 2.48 16.89 -8.95
CA ASP A 188 2.54 17.89 -10.01
C ASP A 188 3.42 17.41 -11.17
N ILE A 189 2.82 17.16 -12.32
CA ILE A 189 3.52 16.75 -13.55
C ILE A 189 4.35 17.90 -14.18
N SER A 190 4.49 19.03 -13.49
CA SER A 190 5.15 20.23 -13.99
C SER A 190 6.68 20.09 -13.98
N SER A 191 7.24 19.63 -15.10
CA SER A 191 8.65 19.76 -15.45
C SER A 191 8.82 20.43 -16.83
N LYS A 192 8.79 21.77 -16.85
CA LYS A 192 9.49 22.72 -17.77
C LYS A 192 9.71 22.34 -19.25
N THR A 193 8.99 22.99 -20.16
CA THR A 193 9.43 23.25 -21.54
C THR A 193 9.76 24.74 -21.74
N ASN A 194 11.06 25.04 -21.61
CA ASN A 194 11.87 26.14 -22.15
C ASN A 194 11.24 27.49 -22.58
N ASN A 195 11.61 28.54 -21.84
CA ASN A 195 11.81 29.88 -22.39
C ASN A 195 12.93 29.84 -23.46
N ARG A 196 12.57 29.93 -24.75
CA ARG A 196 13.50 30.41 -25.77
C ARG A 196 13.23 31.90 -26.00
N LYS A 197 14.07 32.73 -25.37
CA LYS A 197 14.30 34.11 -25.76
C LYS A 197 14.65 34.12 -27.24
N LYS A 198 13.79 34.69 -28.09
CA LYS A 198 14.18 35.10 -29.45
C LYS A 198 14.24 36.62 -29.46
N ILE A 199 15.40 37.05 -29.93
CA ILE A 199 15.97 38.38 -30.07
C ILE A 199 15.08 39.25 -30.94
#